data_AF-A0A8T1V523-F1
#
_entry.id   AF-A0A8T1V523-F1
#
_cell.length_a   1.000
_cell.length_b   1.000
_cell.length_c   1.000
_cell.angle_alpha   90.00
_cell.angle_beta   90.00
_cell.angle_gamma   90.00
#
_symmetry.space_group_name_H-M   'P 1'
#
loop_
_entity.id
_entity.type
_entity.pdbx_description
1 polymer ?
#
loop_
_entity_poly.entity_id
_entity_poly.type
_entity_poly.pdbx_seq_one_letter_code
_entity_poly.pdbx_strand_id
1 'polypeptide(L)'
;MTTLVIAHRLSTIRHADKIVVLNEGHIVESGTHEELLRIEHGIYQNMYRIQELRTQEEQQEAERREAENDVAGTKLSRTLSGVSAKTDISVSAVEKNFLDKKPFSLMDIARLCKPELNYFIIGIIGACVGGIAMPASSLLITGMITSMTEKYGLYQSTGDRSYLSELYDKVELYGILYLVGAAVIAIFMYMQTYCFKFIEEKTTTRLRNTNFEGLCRQNVGFFDEKENATGALTADLATNATKVSLLSGDSQARVFQAIFTLAAALVISFGFGSWLLSMIMLAIMPFLLFGHVARMKQMQGGGLISDDLAIPGAHASEVLSNIRTVAALGIETRSAEVFDELLEEPLQKGSKEAQINGLSLGFSSFIMMATYSFIFWFGAKKVNDGTIGFTEMMRTLMAIMMSIQIVSSASTFLGDAPKAFKAGSTIFAIRDRVTPIDSFSSDGLRPAKVEGRLEFRDISFR
;
A
#
# COMPACT_ATOMS: atom_id res chain seq x y z
N MET A 1 18.35 9.83 -52.84
CA MET A 1 17.33 9.82 -51.77
C MET A 1 16.33 10.91 -52.11
N THR A 2 15.06 10.56 -52.29
CA THR A 2 14.00 11.56 -52.47
C THR A 2 13.50 11.94 -51.10
N THR A 3 13.58 13.22 -50.73
CA THR A 3 13.20 13.71 -49.40
C THR A 3 11.95 14.55 -49.51
N LEU A 4 10.94 14.25 -48.70
CA LEU A 4 9.71 15.02 -48.62
C LEU A 4 9.68 15.70 -47.24
N VAL A 5 9.68 17.03 -47.23
CA VAL A 5 9.76 17.82 -46.00
C VAL A 5 8.47 18.61 -45.83
N ILE A 6 7.78 18.42 -44.71
CA ILE A 6 6.67 19.27 -44.28
C ILE A 6 7.24 20.23 -43.25
N ALA A 7 7.35 21.51 -43.59
CA ALA A 7 7.95 22.51 -42.72
C ALA A 7 6.92 23.54 -42.23
N HIS A 8 6.97 23.80 -40.93
CA HIS A 8 6.28 24.95 -40.35
C HIS A 8 7.10 26.23 -40.44
N ARG A 9 8.44 26.14 -40.48
CA ARG A 9 9.33 27.29 -40.64
C ARG A 9 9.71 27.44 -42.11
N LEU A 10 9.34 28.55 -42.72
CA LEU A 10 9.61 28.79 -44.15
C LEU A 10 11.10 28.87 -44.47
N SER A 11 11.93 29.26 -43.50
CA SER A 11 13.39 29.31 -43.64
C SER A 11 14.03 27.95 -43.93
N THR A 12 13.45 26.84 -43.45
CA THR A 12 14.04 25.50 -43.62
C THR A 12 13.77 24.88 -44.99
N ILE A 13 12.84 25.42 -45.77
CA ILE A 13 12.47 24.93 -47.12
C ILE A 13 12.92 25.86 -48.24
N ARG A 14 13.67 26.93 -47.92
CA ARG A 14 14.16 27.91 -48.90
C ARG A 14 14.99 27.29 -50.01
N HIS A 15 15.76 26.26 -49.68
CA HIS A 15 16.67 25.56 -50.59
C HIS A 15 16.07 24.26 -51.16
N ALA A 16 14.76 24.02 -51.00
CA ALA A 16 14.13 22.85 -51.58
C ALA A 16 14.05 22.98 -53.12
N ASP A 17 14.34 21.89 -53.83
CA ASP A 17 14.28 21.84 -55.29
C ASP A 17 12.86 22.12 -55.83
N LYS A 18 11.84 21.75 -55.05
CA LYS A 18 10.44 21.98 -55.35
C LYS A 18 9.64 22.17 -54.07
N ILE A 19 8.92 23.28 -53.98
CA ILE A 19 7.98 23.58 -52.91
C ILE A 19 6.57 23.38 -53.46
N VAL A 20 5.71 22.71 -52.70
CA VAL A 20 4.31 22.47 -53.04
C VAL A 20 3.43 23.04 -51.93
N VAL A 21 2.51 23.92 -52.29
CA VAL A 21 1.57 24.56 -51.36
C VAL A 21 0.22 23.88 -51.47
N LEU A 22 -0.32 23.50 -50.33
CA LEU A 22 -1.64 22.87 -50.22
C LEU A 22 -2.63 23.87 -49.61
N ASN A 23 -3.82 23.97 -50.20
CA ASN A 23 -4.96 24.66 -49.63
C ASN A 23 -6.20 23.76 -49.74
N GLU A 24 -6.90 23.55 -48.62
CA GLU A 24 -8.07 22.66 -48.54
C GLU A 24 -7.87 21.26 -49.13
N GLY A 25 -6.65 20.71 -49.03
CA GLY A 25 -6.30 19.39 -49.58
C GLY A 25 -5.96 19.38 -51.08
N HIS A 26 -5.98 20.53 -51.75
CA HIS A 26 -5.61 20.67 -53.16
C HIS A 26 -4.25 21.37 -53.31
N ILE A 27 -3.46 20.95 -54.30
CA ILE A 27 -2.22 21.63 -54.68
C ILE A 27 -2.59 22.91 -55.42
N VAL A 28 -2.26 24.06 -54.83
CA VAL A 28 -2.59 25.40 -55.36
C VAL A 28 -1.39 26.09 -56.00
N GLU A 29 -0.19 25.87 -55.48
CA GLU A 29 1.05 26.45 -56.01
C GLU A 29 2.16 25.41 -55.97
N SER A 30 3.07 25.46 -56.95
CA SER A 30 4.21 24.56 -57.02
C SER A 30 5.35 25.24 -57.78
N GLY A 31 6.55 25.31 -57.19
CA GLY A 31 7.71 25.93 -57.83
C GLY A 31 8.90 26.02 -56.88
N THR A 32 9.95 26.72 -57.29
CA THR A 32 11.06 27.09 -56.41
C THR A 32 10.66 28.24 -55.47
N HIS A 33 11.44 28.49 -54.41
CA HIS A 33 11.22 29.61 -53.50
C HIS A 33 11.09 30.95 -54.23
N GLU A 34 11.95 31.20 -55.23
CA GLU A 34 11.92 32.44 -56.01
C GLU A 34 10.69 32.55 -56.91
N GLU A 35 10.27 31.44 -57.53
CA GLU A 35 9.08 31.41 -58.39
C GLU A 35 7.81 31.69 -57.58
N LEU A 36 7.69 31.07 -56.39
CA LEU A 36 6.53 31.23 -55.52
C LEU A 36 6.45 32.62 -54.87
N LEU A 37 7.58 33.28 -54.62
CA LEU A 37 7.59 34.67 -54.12
C LEU A 37 7.21 35.70 -55.18
N ARG A 38 7.35 35.39 -56.47
CA ARG A 38 6.99 36.27 -57.60
C ARG A 38 5.50 36.24 -57.92
N ILE A 39 4.76 35.23 -57.45
CA ILE A 39 3.31 35.14 -57.64
C ILE A 39 2.64 36.23 -56.78
N GLU A 40 2.08 37.26 -57.42
CA GLU A 40 1.33 38.29 -56.72
C GLU A 40 0.08 37.70 -56.05
N HIS A 41 -0.11 37.98 -54.76
CA HIS A 41 -1.19 37.43 -53.93
C HIS A 41 -1.12 35.90 -53.74
N GLY A 42 0.07 35.31 -53.90
CA GLY A 42 0.29 33.89 -53.65
C GLY A 42 0.19 33.52 -52.17
N ILE A 43 -0.29 32.31 -51.89
CA ILE A 43 -0.46 31.78 -50.53
C ILE A 43 0.91 31.61 -49.85
N TYR A 44 1.92 31.12 -50.58
CA TYR A 44 3.28 31.00 -50.06
C TYR A 44 3.87 32.37 -49.66
N GLN A 45 3.71 33.38 -50.52
CA GLN A 45 4.23 34.72 -50.31
C GLN A 45 3.60 35.36 -49.05
N ASN A 46 2.30 35.18 -48.86
CA ASN A 46 1.60 35.70 -47.69
C ASN A 46 2.07 35.03 -46.38
N MET A 47 2.23 33.70 -46.36
CA MET A 47 2.78 32.99 -45.20
C MET A 47 4.21 33.45 -44.87
N TYR A 48 5.06 33.64 -45.88
CA TYR A 48 6.44 34.09 -45.70
C TYR A 48 6.48 35.47 -45.02
N ARG A 49 5.69 36.42 -45.51
CA ARG A 49 5.62 37.78 -44.95
C ARG A 49 5.16 37.79 -43.49
N ILE A 50 4.17 36.96 -43.14
CA ILE A 50 3.68 36.84 -41.76
C ILE A 50 4.78 36.30 -40.83
N GLN A 51 5.54 35.28 -41.25
CA GLN A 51 6.62 34.73 -40.44
C GLN A 51 7.81 35.68 -40.30
N GLU A 52 8.13 36.44 -41.36
CA GLU A 52 9.21 37.44 -41.34
C GLU A 52 8.89 38.59 -40.37
N LEU A 53 7.64 39.08 -40.38
CA LEU A 53 7.17 40.10 -39.43
C LEU A 53 7.29 39.63 -37.97
N ARG A 54 6.84 38.40 -37.66
CA ARG A 54 6.99 37.82 -36.30
C ARG A 54 8.45 37.73 -35.85
N THR A 55 9.34 37.35 -36.76
CA THR A 55 10.77 37.23 -36.45
C THR A 55 11.38 38.60 -36.14
N GLN A 56 10.95 39.65 -36.86
CA GLN A 56 11.38 41.03 -36.61
C GLN A 56 10.82 41.57 -35.29
N GLU A 57 9.57 41.25 -34.93
CA GLU A 57 8.97 41.62 -33.64
C GLU A 57 9.72 40.96 -32.47
N GLU A 58 10.03 39.66 -32.56
CA GLU A 58 10.82 38.93 -31.56
C GLU A 58 12.23 39.53 -31.40
N GLN A 59 12.88 39.91 -32.50
CA GLN A 59 14.19 40.58 -32.48
C GLN A 59 14.11 41.97 -31.84
N GLN A 60 13.11 42.79 -32.19
CA GLN A 60 12.92 44.10 -31.56
C GLN A 60 12.61 44.00 -30.06
N GLU A 61 11.87 42.97 -29.64
CA GLU A 61 11.59 42.75 -28.21
C GLU A 61 12.85 42.31 -27.46
N ALA A 62 13.70 41.47 -28.07
CA ALA A 62 15.00 41.09 -27.52
C ALA A 62 15.94 42.29 -27.40
N GLU A 63 16.04 43.12 -28.45
CA GLU A 63 16.85 44.34 -28.46
C GLU A 63 16.36 45.37 -27.42
N ARG A 64 15.04 45.49 -27.22
CA ARG A 64 14.48 46.33 -26.14
C ARG A 64 14.88 45.84 -24.76
N ARG A 65 14.84 44.52 -24.51
CA ARG A 65 15.29 43.94 -23.23
C ARG A 65 16.79 44.12 -23.02
N GLU A 66 17.59 44.06 -24.06
CA GLU A 66 19.03 44.36 -23.99
C GLU A 66 19.30 45.85 -23.73
N ALA A 67 18.59 46.75 -24.39
CA ALA A 67 18.71 48.19 -24.17
C ALA A 67 18.25 48.61 -22.76
N GLU A 68 17.19 48.00 -22.22
CA GLU A 68 16.76 48.22 -20.83
C GLU A 68 17.82 47.74 -19.82
N ASN A 69 18.54 46.66 -20.13
CA ASN A 69 19.66 46.18 -19.31
C ASN A 69 20.91 47.09 -19.42
N ASP A 70 21.15 47.72 -20.57
CA ASP A 70 22.30 48.62 -20.78
C ASP A 70 22.14 50.00 -20.11
N VAL A 71 20.91 50.47 -19.88
CA VAL A 71 20.64 51.70 -19.11
C VAL A 71 20.95 51.53 -17.61
N ALA A 72 20.91 50.30 -17.09
CA ALA A 72 21.40 49.94 -15.77
C ALA A 72 22.91 49.62 -15.83
N GLY A 73 23.74 50.63 -16.05
CA GLY A 73 25.18 50.57 -16.35
C GLY A 73 26.02 49.53 -15.58
N THR A 74 25.95 48.28 -16.02
CA THR A 74 26.75 47.19 -15.49
C THR A 74 27.30 46.41 -16.66
N LYS A 75 28.46 46.85 -17.17
CA LYS A 75 29.28 46.01 -18.06
C LYS A 75 29.68 44.76 -17.29
N LEU A 76 28.97 43.66 -17.53
CA LEU A 76 29.43 42.32 -17.15
C LEU A 76 30.68 42.02 -17.98
N SER A 77 31.85 42.37 -17.43
CA SER A 77 33.11 41.85 -17.93
C SER A 77 33.05 40.33 -17.77
N ARG A 78 32.95 39.60 -18.88
CA ARG A 78 33.26 38.18 -18.94
C ARG A 78 34.76 38.00 -18.71
N THR A 79 35.19 38.19 -17.47
CA THR A 79 36.48 37.71 -17.01
C THR A 79 36.28 36.23 -16.75
N LEU A 80 36.73 35.40 -17.70
CA LEU A 80 36.90 33.96 -17.48
C LEU A 80 37.84 33.78 -16.29
N SER A 81 37.29 33.68 -15.08
CA SER A 81 38.07 33.28 -13.91
C SER A 81 38.36 31.79 -14.05
N GLY A 82 39.58 31.47 -14.49
CA GLY A 82 40.18 30.14 -14.47
C GLY A 82 40.45 29.63 -13.05
N VAL A 83 39.41 29.63 -12.19
CA VAL A 83 39.47 29.12 -10.81
C VAL A 83 38.62 27.84 -10.65
N SER A 84 38.13 27.28 -11.75
CA SER A 84 37.34 26.03 -11.78
C SER A 84 38.11 24.74 -11.43
N ALA A 85 39.31 24.82 -10.83
CA ALA A 85 40.13 23.65 -10.53
C ALA A 85 40.64 23.54 -9.08
N LYS A 86 40.32 24.49 -8.16
CA LYS A 86 40.91 24.46 -6.81
C LYS A 86 39.99 24.79 -5.63
N THR A 87 38.67 24.74 -5.82
CA THR A 87 37.72 24.71 -4.71
C THR A 87 36.80 23.51 -4.83
N ASP A 88 37.41 22.31 -4.81
CA ASP A 88 36.83 21.13 -4.14
C ASP A 88 36.80 21.39 -2.62
N ILE A 89 36.13 22.47 -2.21
CA ILE A 89 35.64 22.58 -0.84
C ILE A 89 34.47 21.61 -0.79
N SER A 90 34.80 20.37 -0.45
CA SER A 90 33.95 19.43 0.25
C SER A 90 32.45 19.64 -0.02
N VAL A 91 31.98 19.12 -1.16
CA VAL A 91 30.56 18.78 -1.40
C VAL A 91 30.06 17.74 -0.36
N SER A 92 30.90 17.33 0.60
CA SER A 92 30.49 16.60 1.79
C SER A 92 29.83 17.46 2.88
N ALA A 93 29.84 18.80 2.79
CA ALA A 93 29.27 19.69 3.81
C ALA A 93 27.96 20.38 3.40
N VAL A 94 27.58 20.35 2.12
CA VAL A 94 26.17 20.53 1.72
C VAL A 94 25.53 19.16 1.87
N GLU A 95 25.22 18.87 3.13
CA GLU A 95 24.31 17.86 3.63
C GLU A 95 23.69 17.00 2.52
N LYS A 96 24.22 15.78 2.36
CA LYS A 96 23.48 14.68 1.75
C LYS A 96 22.16 14.60 2.52
N ASN A 97 21.11 15.21 1.98
CA ASN A 97 19.76 15.31 2.51
C ASN A 97 19.07 13.94 2.47
N PHE A 98 19.69 12.91 3.05
CA PHE A 98 18.98 11.70 3.38
C PHE A 98 18.00 12.06 4.49
N LEU A 99 16.70 11.90 4.21
CA LEU A 99 15.67 11.79 5.23
C LEU A 99 16.19 10.78 6.27
N ASP A 100 16.64 11.27 7.43
CA ASP A 100 17.14 10.41 8.48
C ASP A 100 15.94 9.68 9.10
N LYS A 101 15.66 8.51 8.55
CA LYS A 101 14.49 7.69 8.85
C LYS A 101 14.66 7.07 10.22
N LYS A 102 14.33 7.83 11.27
CA LYS A 102 14.19 7.26 12.61
C LYS A 102 13.23 6.07 12.53
N PRO A 103 13.57 4.92 13.17
CA PRO A 103 12.72 3.75 13.14
C PRO A 103 11.42 4.06 13.86
N PHE A 104 10.32 4.09 13.12
CA PHE A 104 8.99 4.27 13.68
C PHE A 104 8.59 3.00 14.42
N SER A 105 8.24 3.15 15.70
CA SER A 105 7.95 2.03 16.60
C SER A 105 6.48 1.95 16.98
N LEU A 106 6.05 0.80 17.52
CA LEU A 106 4.73 0.62 18.15
C LEU A 106 4.45 1.67 19.23
N MET A 107 5.50 2.19 19.89
CA MET A 107 5.36 3.25 20.89
C MET A 107 4.85 4.56 20.28
N ASP A 108 5.28 4.88 19.06
CA ASP A 108 4.87 6.12 18.37
C ASP A 108 3.42 6.02 17.89
N ILE A 109 3.00 4.83 17.44
CA ILE A 109 1.61 4.50 17.17
C ILE A 109 0.76 4.66 18.42
N ALA A 110 1.20 4.08 19.55
CA ALA A 110 0.48 4.21 20.81
C ALA A 110 0.34 5.68 21.25
N ARG A 111 1.37 6.51 21.01
CA ARG A 111 1.31 7.97 21.27
C ARG A 111 0.29 8.66 20.36
N LEU A 112 0.20 8.28 19.09
CA LEU A 112 -0.79 8.81 18.16
C LEU A 112 -2.23 8.47 18.59
N CYS A 113 -2.45 7.28 19.16
CA CYS A 113 -3.76 6.82 19.62
C CYS A 113 -4.19 7.38 20.99
N LYS A 114 -3.28 7.99 21.77
CA LYS A 114 -3.57 8.49 23.13
C LYS A 114 -4.86 9.32 23.27
N PRO A 115 -5.21 10.23 22.34
CA PRO A 115 -6.40 11.05 22.49
C PRO A 115 -7.72 10.26 22.48
N GLU A 116 -7.73 9.05 21.91
CA GLU A 116 -8.92 8.21 21.76
C GLU A 116 -8.89 7.00 22.71
N LEU A 117 -8.22 7.13 23.87
CA LEU A 117 -8.04 6.04 24.85
C LEU A 117 -9.38 5.44 25.31
N ASN A 118 -10.43 6.25 25.41
CA ASN A 118 -11.75 5.78 25.83
C ASN A 118 -12.35 4.76 24.84
N TYR A 119 -12.27 5.06 23.54
CA TYR A 119 -12.71 4.14 22.49
C TYR A 119 -11.83 2.89 22.43
N PHE A 120 -10.54 3.04 22.73
CA PHE A 120 -9.61 1.92 22.78
C PHE A 120 -9.97 0.92 23.89
N ILE A 121 -10.30 1.40 25.10
CA ILE A 121 -10.72 0.55 26.22
C ILE A 121 -12.03 -0.19 25.88
N ILE A 122 -13.02 0.51 25.32
CA ILE A 122 -14.29 -0.09 24.89
C ILE A 122 -14.04 -1.15 23.80
N GLY A 123 -13.15 -0.86 22.85
CA GLY A 123 -12.73 -1.80 21.81
C GLY A 123 -12.09 -3.07 22.39
N ILE A 124 -11.26 -2.96 23.43
CA ILE A 124 -10.65 -4.11 24.12
C ILE A 124 -11.70 -4.98 24.79
N ILE A 125 -12.73 -4.39 25.41
CA ILE A 125 -13.84 -5.15 26.01
C ILE A 125 -14.55 -5.98 24.93
N GLY A 126 -14.84 -5.37 23.77
CA GLY A 126 -15.39 -6.07 22.61
C GLY A 126 -14.49 -7.20 22.11
N ALA A 127 -13.18 -6.95 22.00
CA ALA A 127 -12.19 -7.95 21.60
C ALA A 127 -12.06 -9.10 22.61
N CYS A 128 -12.26 -8.85 23.89
CA CYS A 128 -12.29 -9.87 24.93
C CYS A 128 -13.49 -10.81 24.75
N VAL A 129 -14.70 -10.25 24.61
CA VAL A 129 -15.92 -11.05 24.38
C VAL A 129 -15.84 -11.81 23.05
N GLY A 130 -15.41 -11.14 21.97
CA GLY A 130 -15.20 -11.76 20.66
C GLY A 130 -14.08 -12.81 20.66
N GLY A 131 -13.10 -12.69 21.55
CA GLY A 131 -12.02 -13.66 21.71
C GLY A 131 -12.45 -14.93 22.45
N ILE A 132 -13.28 -14.77 23.50
CA ILE A 132 -13.84 -15.87 24.30
C ILE A 132 -14.94 -16.63 23.53
N ALA A 133 -15.59 -15.97 22.57
CA ALA A 133 -16.71 -16.50 21.79
C ALA A 133 -16.46 -17.91 21.22
N MET A 134 -15.39 -18.14 20.46
CA MET A 134 -15.13 -19.45 19.82
C MET A 134 -14.86 -20.56 20.85
N PRO A 135 -13.95 -20.37 21.84
CA PRO A 135 -13.79 -21.31 22.93
C PRO A 135 -15.09 -21.59 23.71
N ALA A 136 -15.90 -20.57 23.99
CA ALA A 136 -17.17 -20.75 24.70
C ALA A 136 -18.18 -21.55 23.87
N SER A 137 -18.27 -21.28 22.56
CA SER A 137 -19.10 -22.06 21.62
C SER A 137 -18.70 -23.53 21.61
N SER A 138 -17.41 -23.85 21.74
CA SER A 138 -16.94 -25.23 21.82
C SER A 138 -17.51 -26.00 23.02
N LEU A 139 -17.70 -25.32 24.17
CA LEU A 139 -18.30 -25.91 25.37
C LEU A 139 -19.78 -26.22 25.15
N LEU A 140 -20.50 -25.31 24.49
CA LEU A 140 -21.93 -25.48 24.18
C LEU A 140 -22.14 -26.64 23.20
N ILE A 141 -21.36 -26.67 22.11
CA ILE A 141 -21.42 -27.73 21.10
C ILE A 141 -21.07 -29.08 21.74
N THR A 142 -20.01 -29.12 22.55
CA THR A 142 -19.62 -30.38 23.21
C THR A 142 -20.67 -30.82 24.22
N GLY A 143 -21.22 -29.90 25.02
CA GLY A 143 -22.29 -30.21 25.97
C GLY A 143 -23.53 -30.78 25.28
N MET A 144 -23.89 -30.24 24.11
CA MET A 144 -24.98 -30.76 23.28
C MET A 144 -24.67 -32.17 22.76
N ILE A 145 -23.48 -32.39 22.16
CA ILE A 145 -23.07 -33.71 21.63
C ILE A 145 -23.02 -34.77 22.74
N THR A 146 -22.48 -34.44 23.91
CA THR A 146 -22.44 -35.34 25.06
C THR A 146 -23.85 -35.66 25.54
N SER A 147 -24.71 -34.65 25.71
CA SER A 147 -26.09 -34.88 26.16
C SER A 147 -26.85 -35.77 25.19
N MET A 148 -26.66 -35.57 23.88
CA MET A 148 -27.21 -36.43 22.84
C MET A 148 -26.69 -37.87 22.95
N THR A 149 -25.38 -38.06 23.06
CA THR A 149 -24.77 -39.39 23.13
C THR A 149 -25.18 -40.15 24.39
N GLU A 150 -25.13 -39.51 25.56
CA GLU A 150 -25.36 -40.14 26.86
C GLU A 150 -26.84 -40.45 27.10
N LYS A 151 -27.73 -39.46 26.87
CA LYS A 151 -29.18 -39.66 27.12
C LYS A 151 -29.83 -40.55 26.08
N TYR A 152 -29.39 -40.49 24.82
CA TYR A 152 -29.86 -41.41 23.80
C TYR A 152 -29.36 -42.85 24.04
N GLY A 153 -28.11 -43.02 24.48
CA GLY A 153 -27.59 -44.33 24.89
C GLY A 153 -28.34 -44.92 26.08
N LEU A 154 -28.72 -44.08 27.05
CA LEU A 154 -29.56 -44.48 28.18
C LEU A 154 -30.97 -44.86 27.73
N TYR A 155 -31.58 -44.10 26.83
CA TYR A 155 -32.87 -44.46 26.21
C TYR A 155 -32.80 -45.81 25.50
N GLN A 156 -31.74 -46.06 24.73
CA GLN A 156 -31.57 -47.31 23.98
C GLN A 156 -31.37 -48.54 24.89
N SER A 157 -30.76 -48.35 26.06
CA SER A 157 -30.49 -49.43 27.03
C SER A 157 -31.63 -49.67 28.03
N THR A 158 -32.37 -48.64 28.44
CA THR A 158 -33.45 -48.75 29.43
C THR A 158 -34.86 -48.75 28.81
N GLY A 159 -35.03 -48.26 27.59
CA GLY A 159 -36.33 -48.13 26.91
C GLY A 159 -37.25 -47.06 27.49
N ASP A 160 -36.79 -46.27 28.47
CA ASP A 160 -37.61 -45.29 29.18
C ASP A 160 -37.66 -43.95 28.44
N ARG A 161 -38.86 -43.54 28.02
CA ARG A 161 -39.11 -42.30 27.28
C ARG A 161 -38.75 -41.03 28.08
N SER A 162 -38.60 -41.12 29.40
CA SER A 162 -38.18 -39.98 30.22
C SER A 162 -36.79 -39.44 29.85
N TYR A 163 -35.88 -40.30 29.38
CA TYR A 163 -34.56 -39.86 28.91
C TYR A 163 -34.62 -39.11 27.57
N LEU A 164 -35.66 -39.36 26.78
CA LEU A 164 -35.89 -38.68 25.51
C LEU A 164 -36.44 -37.26 25.73
N SER A 165 -37.35 -37.07 26.70
CA SER A 165 -37.81 -35.72 27.07
C SER A 165 -36.68 -34.89 27.69
N GLU A 166 -35.90 -35.46 28.61
CA GLU A 166 -34.76 -34.75 29.21
C GLU A 166 -33.67 -34.41 28.18
N LEU A 167 -33.54 -35.21 27.12
CA LEU A 167 -32.69 -34.91 25.98
C LEU A 167 -33.19 -33.66 25.22
N TYR A 168 -34.48 -33.62 24.88
CA TYR A 168 -35.06 -32.45 24.20
C TYR A 168 -34.89 -31.18 25.03
N ASP A 169 -35.17 -31.23 26.33
CA ASP A 169 -35.05 -30.07 27.23
C ASP A 169 -33.60 -29.54 27.29
N LYS A 170 -32.60 -30.44 27.36
CA LYS A 170 -31.19 -30.04 27.39
C LYS A 170 -30.70 -29.49 26.05
N VAL A 171 -31.10 -30.10 24.94
CA VAL A 171 -30.74 -29.62 23.59
C VAL A 171 -31.38 -28.26 23.32
N GLU A 172 -32.64 -28.07 23.73
CA GLU A 172 -33.33 -26.78 23.65
C GLU A 172 -32.59 -25.72 24.47
N LEU A 173 -32.21 -26.01 25.72
CA LEU A 173 -31.45 -25.10 26.56
C LEU A 173 -30.10 -24.70 25.93
N TYR A 174 -29.32 -25.67 25.41
CA TYR A 174 -28.06 -25.36 24.73
C TYR A 174 -28.28 -24.57 23.43
N GLY A 175 -29.34 -24.87 22.68
CA GLY A 175 -29.73 -24.12 21.48
C GLY A 175 -30.08 -22.67 21.78
N ILE A 176 -30.90 -22.42 22.80
CA ILE A 176 -31.25 -21.07 23.26
C ILE A 176 -30.00 -20.34 23.73
N LEU A 177 -29.14 -20.99 24.53
CA LEU A 177 -27.89 -20.38 25.01
C LEU A 177 -26.94 -20.04 23.85
N TYR A 178 -26.90 -20.86 22.80
CA TYR A 178 -26.11 -20.59 21.60
C TYR A 178 -26.65 -19.38 20.83
N LEU A 179 -27.97 -19.27 20.67
CA LEU A 179 -28.61 -18.12 20.01
C LEU A 179 -28.42 -16.82 20.79
N VAL A 180 -28.64 -16.85 22.10
CA VAL A 180 -28.43 -15.69 22.99
C VAL A 180 -26.94 -15.30 22.97
N GLY A 181 -26.04 -16.27 23.07
CA GLY A 181 -24.61 -16.06 22.96
C GLY A 181 -24.22 -15.40 21.63
N ALA A 182 -24.76 -15.89 20.51
CA ALA A 182 -24.52 -15.32 19.19
C ALA A 182 -25.00 -13.85 19.09
N ALA A 183 -26.18 -13.53 19.63
CA ALA A 183 -26.70 -12.16 19.67
C ALA A 183 -25.79 -11.23 20.50
N VAL A 184 -25.33 -11.70 21.67
CA VAL A 184 -24.38 -10.96 22.51
C VAL A 184 -23.07 -10.73 21.76
N ILE A 185 -22.48 -11.78 21.18
CA ILE A 185 -21.23 -11.70 20.42
C ILE A 185 -21.36 -10.71 19.26
N ALA A 186 -22.49 -10.73 18.53
CA ALA A 186 -22.73 -9.81 17.42
C ALA A 186 -22.68 -8.33 17.87
N ILE A 187 -23.31 -8.01 19.01
CA ILE A 187 -23.31 -6.65 19.57
C ILE A 187 -21.88 -6.22 19.95
N PHE A 188 -21.13 -7.08 20.64
CA PHE A 188 -19.77 -6.77 21.08
C PHE A 188 -18.77 -6.71 19.92
N MET A 189 -18.91 -7.56 18.91
CA MET A 189 -18.08 -7.49 17.69
C MET A 189 -18.37 -6.22 16.89
N TYR A 190 -19.65 -5.84 16.75
CA TYR A 190 -20.01 -4.57 16.12
C TYR A 190 -19.38 -3.38 16.87
N MET A 191 -19.49 -3.38 18.20
CA MET A 191 -18.88 -2.35 19.04
C MET A 191 -17.36 -2.30 18.91
N GLN A 192 -16.69 -3.47 18.89
CA GLN A 192 -15.24 -3.58 18.66
C GLN A 192 -14.85 -2.97 17.31
N THR A 193 -15.47 -3.42 16.22
CA THR A 193 -15.15 -2.93 14.87
C THR A 193 -15.40 -1.44 14.76
N TYR A 194 -16.51 -0.93 15.31
CA TYR A 194 -16.82 0.50 15.32
C TYR A 194 -15.74 1.32 16.03
N CYS A 195 -15.34 0.92 17.25
CA CYS A 195 -14.35 1.67 18.03
C CYS A 195 -12.98 1.69 17.37
N PHE A 196 -12.48 0.54 16.90
CA PHE A 196 -11.18 0.48 16.22
C PHE A 196 -11.18 1.18 14.86
N LYS A 197 -12.30 1.13 14.12
CA LYS A 197 -12.44 1.88 12.86
C LYS A 197 -12.49 3.38 13.09
N PHE A 198 -13.16 3.84 14.15
CA PHE A 198 -13.17 5.25 14.53
C PHE A 198 -11.77 5.76 14.88
N ILE A 199 -10.99 4.99 15.65
CA ILE A 199 -9.59 5.30 15.98
C ILE A 199 -8.73 5.37 14.71
N GLU A 200 -8.91 4.42 13.78
CA GLU A 200 -8.22 4.38 12.49
C GLU A 200 -8.46 5.67 11.67
N GLU A 201 -9.71 6.09 11.51
CA GLU A 201 -10.06 7.28 10.72
C GLU A 201 -9.54 8.58 11.34
N LYS A 202 -9.63 8.70 12.69
CA LYS A 202 -9.06 9.84 13.42
C LYS A 202 -7.54 9.90 13.29
N THR A 203 -6.88 8.76 13.41
CA THR A 203 -5.42 8.65 13.25
C THR A 203 -5.00 8.98 11.82
N THR A 204 -5.75 8.50 10.82
CA THR A 204 -5.53 8.81 9.40
C THR A 204 -5.62 10.32 9.15
N THR A 205 -6.67 10.96 9.66
CA THR A 205 -6.88 12.41 9.52
C THR A 205 -5.72 13.20 10.12
N ARG A 206 -5.28 12.83 11.34
CA ARG A 206 -4.16 13.49 12.01
C ARG A 206 -2.85 13.30 11.26
N LEU A 207 -2.54 12.07 10.83
CA LEU A 207 -1.34 11.78 10.04
C LEU A 207 -1.33 12.52 8.71
N ARG A 208 -2.46 12.61 8.02
CA ARG A 208 -2.57 13.40 6.78
C ARG A 208 -2.34 14.88 7.02
N ASN A 209 -2.97 15.46 8.05
CA ASN A 209 -2.76 16.87 8.38
C ASN A 209 -1.31 17.16 8.74
N THR A 210 -0.70 16.34 9.59
CA THR A 210 0.70 16.50 9.99
C THR A 210 1.67 16.28 8.83
N ASN A 211 1.42 15.32 7.95
CA ASN A 211 2.25 15.09 6.77
C ASN A 211 2.11 16.25 5.77
N PHE A 212 0.88 16.73 5.54
CA PHE A 212 0.61 17.84 4.64
C PHE A 212 1.21 19.16 5.16
N GLU A 213 1.08 19.44 6.46
CA GLU A 213 1.72 20.58 7.11
C GLU A 213 3.26 20.49 6.99
N GLY A 214 3.83 19.30 7.20
CA GLY A 214 5.26 19.05 6.99
C GLY A 214 5.71 19.23 5.54
N LEU A 215 4.86 18.90 4.56
CA LEU A 215 5.13 19.14 3.13
C LEU A 215 5.09 20.63 2.80
N CYS A 216 4.09 21.37 3.27
CA CYS A 216 3.96 22.81 3.03
C CYS A 216 5.10 23.64 3.63
N ARG A 217 5.78 23.12 4.65
CA ARG A 217 6.93 23.78 5.28
C ARG A 217 8.22 23.64 4.47
N GLN A 218 8.30 22.70 3.53
CA GLN A 218 9.52 22.40 2.77
C GLN A 218 9.94 23.54 1.83
N ASN A 219 11.26 23.66 1.62
CA ASN A 219 11.85 24.61 0.68
C ASN A 219 11.67 24.15 -0.78
N VAL A 220 11.71 25.08 -1.74
CA VAL A 220 11.50 24.78 -3.18
C VAL A 220 12.42 23.67 -3.70
N GLY A 221 13.69 23.67 -3.31
CA GLY A 221 14.65 22.62 -3.72
C GLY A 221 14.28 21.19 -3.28
N PHE A 222 13.39 21.01 -2.29
CA PHE A 222 12.84 19.69 -1.98
C PHE A 222 11.93 19.18 -3.11
N PHE A 223 11.14 20.07 -3.71
CA PHE A 223 10.19 19.73 -4.77
C PHE A 223 10.86 19.60 -6.15
N ASP A 224 12.07 20.14 -6.32
CA ASP A 224 12.86 19.99 -7.54
C ASP A 224 13.46 18.58 -7.68
N GLU A 225 13.54 17.81 -6.58
CA GLU A 225 14.01 16.43 -6.59
C GLU A 225 13.00 15.50 -7.29
N LYS A 226 13.51 14.63 -8.18
CA LYS A 226 12.68 13.70 -8.96
C LYS A 226 11.84 12.76 -8.07
N GLU A 227 12.34 12.41 -6.89
CA GLU A 227 11.63 11.57 -5.91
C GLU A 227 10.38 12.26 -5.34
N ASN A 228 10.38 13.59 -5.29
CA ASN A 228 9.34 14.42 -4.67
C ASN A 228 8.40 15.06 -5.71
N ALA A 229 8.26 14.44 -6.88
CA ALA A 229 7.29 14.87 -7.88
C ALA A 229 5.88 14.93 -7.28
N THR A 230 5.08 15.90 -7.69
CA THR A 230 3.74 16.16 -7.13
C THR A 230 2.84 14.92 -7.13
N GLY A 231 2.91 14.10 -8.19
CA GLY A 231 2.17 12.84 -8.26
C GLY A 231 2.58 11.82 -7.20
N ALA A 232 3.90 11.66 -6.98
CA ALA A 232 4.45 10.75 -5.97
C ALA A 232 4.07 11.19 -4.55
N LEU A 233 4.23 12.48 -4.24
CA LEU A 233 3.87 13.05 -2.93
C LEU A 233 2.37 12.92 -2.63
N THR A 234 1.51 13.11 -3.62
CA THR A 234 0.06 12.96 -3.46
C THR A 234 -0.31 11.50 -3.21
N ALA A 235 0.32 10.57 -3.94
CA ALA A 235 0.13 9.13 -3.73
C ALA A 235 0.64 8.70 -2.34
N ASP A 236 1.78 9.21 -1.90
CA ASP A 236 2.35 8.95 -0.57
C ASP A 236 1.47 9.49 0.55
N LEU A 237 0.95 10.71 0.41
CA LEU A 237 0.03 11.31 1.39
C LEU A 237 -1.26 10.48 1.54
N ALA A 238 -1.81 9.97 0.43
CA ALA A 238 -2.99 9.13 0.44
C ALA A 238 -2.71 7.74 1.04
N THR A 239 -1.58 7.14 0.66
CA THR A 239 -1.29 5.73 0.91
C THR A 239 -0.56 5.49 2.24
N ASN A 240 0.47 6.26 2.57
CA ASN A 240 1.31 6.03 3.75
C ASN A 240 0.54 6.29 5.05
N ALA A 241 -0.30 7.33 5.09
CA ALA A 241 -1.15 7.61 6.26
C ALA A 241 -2.16 6.48 6.52
N THR A 242 -2.72 5.90 5.44
CA THR A 242 -3.66 4.78 5.51
C THR A 242 -2.96 3.51 5.99
N LYS A 243 -1.76 3.19 5.47
CA LYS A 243 -0.95 2.03 5.90
C LYS A 243 -0.64 2.05 7.40
N VAL A 244 -0.27 3.21 7.95
CA VAL A 244 0.01 3.37 9.40
C VAL A 244 -1.26 3.21 10.23
N SER A 245 -2.38 3.76 9.74
CA SER A 245 -3.64 3.77 10.49
C SER A 245 -4.31 2.40 10.51
N LEU A 246 -4.24 1.62 9.41
CA LEU A 246 -4.70 0.23 9.36
C LEU A 246 -4.05 -0.64 10.45
N LEU A 247 -2.77 -0.40 10.75
CA LEU A 247 -2.06 -1.08 11.83
C LEU A 247 -2.59 -0.69 13.21
N SER A 248 -3.08 0.54 13.36
CA SER A 248 -3.58 1.13 14.62
C SER A 248 -5.07 0.86 14.88
N GLY A 249 -5.77 0.25 13.92
CA GLY A 249 -7.20 -0.05 13.97
C GLY A 249 -7.48 -1.56 13.91
N ASP A 250 -7.98 -2.00 12.75
CA ASP A 250 -8.46 -3.37 12.53
C ASP A 250 -7.41 -4.46 12.84
N SER A 251 -6.17 -4.28 12.37
CA SER A 251 -5.11 -5.26 12.61
C SER A 251 -4.72 -5.36 14.08
N GLN A 252 -4.77 -4.25 14.84
CA GLN A 252 -4.54 -4.27 16.29
C GLN A 252 -5.67 -5.00 17.03
N ALA A 253 -6.93 -4.82 16.60
CA ALA A 253 -8.09 -5.48 17.18
C ALA A 253 -7.97 -7.02 17.05
N ARG A 254 -7.53 -7.52 15.89
CA ARG A 254 -7.27 -8.95 15.65
C ARG A 254 -6.20 -9.52 16.58
N VAL A 255 -5.13 -8.77 16.87
CA VAL A 255 -4.06 -9.21 17.78
C VAL A 255 -4.59 -9.37 19.20
N PHE A 256 -5.34 -8.39 19.71
CA PHE A 256 -5.94 -8.50 21.04
C PHE A 256 -6.93 -9.65 21.12
N GLN A 257 -7.78 -9.81 20.11
CA GLN A 257 -8.72 -10.92 20.03
C GLN A 257 -7.98 -12.27 20.06
N ALA A 258 -6.89 -12.42 19.30
CA ALA A 258 -6.08 -13.64 19.31
C ALA A 258 -5.45 -13.94 20.68
N ILE A 259 -4.99 -12.93 21.41
CA ILE A 259 -4.46 -13.09 22.78
C ILE A 259 -5.56 -13.60 23.72
N PHE A 260 -6.75 -12.98 23.68
CA PHE A 260 -7.89 -13.41 24.51
C PHE A 260 -8.40 -14.80 24.12
N THR A 261 -8.47 -15.11 22.82
CA THR A 261 -8.84 -16.44 22.34
C THR A 261 -7.85 -17.50 22.79
N LEU A 262 -6.55 -17.25 22.69
CA LEU A 262 -5.53 -18.18 23.15
C LEU A 262 -5.65 -18.43 24.66
N ALA A 263 -5.79 -17.36 25.45
CA ALA A 263 -5.97 -17.47 26.89
C ALA A 263 -7.23 -18.27 27.25
N ALA A 264 -8.37 -17.95 26.65
CA ALA A 264 -9.64 -18.64 26.89
C ALA A 264 -9.60 -20.12 26.46
N ALA A 265 -8.99 -20.41 25.30
CA ALA A 265 -8.81 -21.78 24.83
C ALA A 265 -7.97 -22.62 25.80
N LEU A 266 -6.87 -22.06 26.32
CA LEU A 266 -6.03 -22.75 27.31
C LEU A 266 -6.77 -22.95 28.64
N VAL A 267 -7.45 -21.92 29.15
CA VAL A 267 -8.23 -22.03 30.39
C VAL A 267 -9.32 -23.10 30.28
N ILE A 268 -10.05 -23.13 29.15
CA ILE A 268 -11.09 -24.12 28.92
C ILE A 268 -10.51 -25.52 28.74
N SER A 269 -9.42 -25.66 27.99
CA SER A 269 -8.80 -26.94 27.69
C SER A 269 -8.18 -27.58 28.95
N PHE A 270 -7.46 -26.80 29.77
CA PHE A 270 -6.86 -27.30 31.01
C PHE A 270 -7.86 -27.40 32.18
N GLY A 271 -8.88 -26.54 32.22
CA GLY A 271 -9.84 -26.48 33.33
C GLY A 271 -11.04 -27.42 33.19
N PHE A 272 -11.69 -27.44 32.01
CA PHE A 272 -12.92 -28.22 31.78
C PHE A 272 -12.71 -29.43 30.85
N GLY A 273 -11.48 -29.62 30.40
CA GLY A 273 -11.05 -30.69 29.52
C GLY A 273 -10.03 -31.60 30.18
N SER A 274 -9.22 -32.28 29.35
CA SER A 274 -8.14 -33.14 29.81
C SER A 274 -6.80 -32.41 29.78
N TRP A 275 -6.11 -32.35 30.92
CA TRP A 275 -4.76 -31.79 31.01
C TRP A 275 -3.75 -32.53 30.12
N LEU A 276 -3.88 -33.86 30.01
CA LEU A 276 -2.99 -34.71 29.20
C LEU A 276 -3.14 -34.37 27.71
N LEU A 277 -4.37 -34.29 27.23
CA LEU A 277 -4.66 -33.99 25.82
C LEU A 277 -4.28 -32.55 25.48
N SER A 278 -4.50 -31.61 26.40
CA SER A 278 -4.17 -30.19 26.25
C SER A 278 -2.66 -29.96 26.05
N MET A 279 -1.81 -30.70 26.78
CA MET A 279 -0.35 -30.60 26.61
C MET A 279 0.10 -31.06 25.22
N ILE A 280 -0.50 -32.13 24.70
CA ILE A 280 -0.20 -32.61 23.35
C ILE A 280 -0.66 -31.59 22.30
N MET A 281 -1.84 -31.02 22.50
CA MET A 281 -2.37 -29.98 21.61
C MET A 281 -1.51 -28.72 21.62
N LEU A 282 -0.97 -28.32 22.76
CA LEU A 282 -0.05 -27.19 22.86
C LEU A 282 1.24 -27.43 22.06
N ALA A 283 1.75 -28.67 22.04
CA ALA A 283 2.92 -29.03 21.23
C ALA A 283 2.64 -29.02 19.72
N ILE A 284 1.42 -29.37 19.32
CA ILE A 284 0.99 -29.40 17.90
C ILE A 284 0.55 -28.00 17.42
N MET A 285 0.13 -27.12 18.34
CA MET A 285 -0.42 -25.80 18.02
C MET A 285 0.47 -24.95 17.09
N PRO A 286 1.81 -24.84 17.27
CA PRO A 286 2.67 -24.06 16.37
C PRO A 286 2.63 -24.56 14.93
N PHE A 287 2.53 -25.88 14.71
CA PHE A 287 2.44 -26.47 13.38
C PHE A 287 1.09 -26.18 12.71
N LEU A 288 0.00 -26.20 13.49
CA LEU A 288 -1.33 -25.84 13.01
C LEU A 288 -1.42 -24.34 12.68
N LEU A 289 -0.84 -23.49 13.53
CA LEU A 289 -0.74 -22.05 13.26
C LEU A 289 0.06 -21.80 11.99
N PHE A 290 1.23 -22.42 11.84
CA PHE A 290 2.06 -22.27 10.63
C PHE A 290 1.29 -22.66 9.37
N GLY A 291 0.62 -23.83 9.37
CA GLY A 291 -0.20 -24.26 8.24
C GLY A 291 -1.31 -23.26 7.92
N HIS A 292 -2.06 -22.81 8.92
CA HIS A 292 -3.18 -21.90 8.70
C HIS A 292 -2.72 -20.49 8.26
N VAL A 293 -1.61 -19.99 8.79
CA VAL A 293 -1.01 -18.73 8.35
C VAL A 293 -0.57 -18.81 6.89
N ALA A 294 0.05 -19.93 6.50
CA ALA A 294 0.49 -20.10 5.13
C ALA A 294 -0.69 -20.18 4.13
N ARG A 295 -1.79 -20.84 4.53
CA ARG A 295 -3.07 -20.80 3.79
C ARG A 295 -3.62 -19.38 3.65
N MET A 296 -3.55 -18.56 4.70
CA MET A 296 -4.04 -17.19 4.64
C MET A 296 -3.16 -16.29 3.77
N LYS A 297 -1.84 -16.50 3.81
CA LYS A 297 -0.88 -15.80 2.93
C LYS A 297 -1.15 -16.11 1.46
N GLN A 298 -1.51 -17.35 1.11
CA GLN A 298 -1.91 -17.70 -0.25
C GLN A 298 -3.13 -16.88 -0.74
N MET A 299 -4.14 -16.69 0.12
CA MET A 299 -5.30 -15.87 -0.23
C MET A 299 -4.95 -14.39 -0.44
N GLN A 300 -3.86 -13.91 0.15
CA GLN A 300 -3.38 -12.52 0.02
C GLN A 300 -2.26 -12.34 -1.03
N GLY A 301 -1.67 -13.43 -1.51
CA GLY A 301 -0.43 -13.46 -2.30
C GLY A 301 -0.49 -12.85 -3.70
N GLY A 302 -1.66 -12.41 -4.18
CA GLY A 302 -1.82 -11.80 -5.51
C GLY A 302 -1.04 -10.49 -5.73
N GLY A 303 -0.42 -9.92 -4.69
CA GLY A 303 0.30 -8.64 -4.78
C GLY A 303 1.69 -8.70 -5.41
N LEU A 304 2.48 -9.77 -5.23
CA LEU A 304 3.87 -9.81 -5.73
C LEU A 304 3.92 -9.83 -7.26
N ILE A 305 3.01 -10.59 -7.88
CA ILE A 305 2.92 -10.71 -9.34
C ILE A 305 2.48 -9.37 -9.96
N SER A 306 1.65 -8.59 -9.26
CA SER A 306 1.20 -7.27 -9.73
C SER A 306 2.35 -6.27 -9.84
N ASP A 307 3.31 -6.30 -8.92
CA ASP A 307 4.48 -5.40 -8.96
C ASP A 307 5.45 -5.82 -10.07
N ASP A 308 5.70 -7.11 -10.25
CA ASP A 308 6.54 -7.65 -11.33
C ASP A 308 5.91 -7.40 -12.74
N LEU A 309 4.58 -7.26 -12.83
CA LEU A 309 3.87 -6.90 -14.06
C LEU A 309 3.92 -5.39 -14.40
N ALA A 310 4.41 -4.53 -13.50
CA ALA A 310 4.45 -3.09 -13.74
C ALA A 310 5.40 -2.70 -14.88
N ILE A 311 6.55 -3.37 -15.01
CA ILE A 311 7.55 -3.10 -16.06
C ILE A 311 7.04 -3.53 -17.45
N PRO A 312 6.56 -4.79 -17.65
CA PRO A 312 5.92 -5.16 -18.91
C PRO A 312 4.72 -4.26 -19.24
N GLY A 313 3.91 -3.91 -18.22
CA GLY A 313 2.77 -3.02 -18.38
C GLY A 313 3.16 -1.61 -18.86
N ALA A 314 4.26 -1.06 -18.33
CA ALA A 314 4.79 0.23 -18.77
C ALA A 314 5.27 0.18 -20.23
N HIS A 315 6.02 -0.85 -20.62
CA HIS A 315 6.46 -1.04 -22.01
C HIS A 315 5.28 -1.18 -22.97
N ALA A 316 4.27 -2.01 -22.63
CA ALA A 316 3.05 -2.13 -23.42
C ALA A 316 2.33 -0.78 -23.56
N SER A 317 2.23 -0.01 -22.46
CA SER A 317 1.61 1.32 -22.51
C SER A 317 2.37 2.30 -23.40
N GLU A 318 3.71 2.26 -23.38
CA GLU A 318 4.55 3.12 -24.23
C GLU A 318 4.35 2.81 -25.72
N VAL A 319 4.37 1.52 -26.08
CA VAL A 319 4.18 1.04 -27.46
C VAL A 319 2.78 1.39 -27.96
N LEU A 320 1.73 1.14 -27.16
CA LEU A 320 0.35 1.42 -27.53
C LEU A 320 0.09 2.93 -27.63
N SER A 321 0.63 3.73 -26.71
CA SER A 321 0.48 5.18 -26.75
C SER A 321 1.15 5.80 -27.99
N ASN A 322 2.24 5.18 -28.48
CA ASN A 322 3.02 5.66 -29.61
C ASN A 322 2.86 4.78 -30.86
N ILE A 323 1.71 4.12 -31.03
CA ILE A 323 1.50 3.10 -32.08
C ILE A 323 1.78 3.61 -33.50
N ARG A 324 1.50 4.88 -33.79
CA ARG A 324 1.80 5.48 -35.10
C ARG A 324 3.30 5.55 -35.38
N THR A 325 4.11 5.83 -34.35
CA THR A 325 5.57 5.88 -34.46
C THR A 325 6.16 4.48 -34.61
N VAL A 326 5.66 3.52 -33.82
CA VAL A 326 6.06 2.12 -33.88
C VAL A 326 5.78 1.55 -35.29
N ALA A 327 4.59 1.81 -35.84
CA ALA A 327 4.22 1.38 -37.19
C ALA A 327 5.00 2.10 -38.29
N ALA A 328 5.29 3.40 -38.13
CA ALA A 328 6.12 4.14 -39.08
C ALA A 328 7.57 3.62 -39.13
N LEU A 329 8.09 3.10 -38.02
CA LEU A 329 9.42 2.51 -37.93
C LEU A 329 9.44 1.00 -38.24
N GLY A 330 8.28 0.34 -38.36
CA GLY A 330 8.16 -1.09 -38.65
C GLY A 330 8.74 -1.99 -37.55
N ILE A 331 8.64 -1.55 -36.29
CA ILE A 331 9.24 -2.24 -35.13
C ILE A 331 8.21 -3.01 -34.29
N GLU A 332 7.01 -3.27 -34.81
CA GLU A 332 5.94 -3.94 -34.07
C GLU A 332 6.34 -5.33 -33.57
N THR A 333 6.95 -6.15 -34.46
CA THR A 333 7.41 -7.50 -34.12
C THR A 333 8.48 -7.47 -33.04
N ARG A 334 9.43 -6.53 -33.15
CA ARG A 334 10.50 -6.36 -32.15
C ARG A 334 9.93 -5.91 -30.80
N SER A 335 8.96 -5.01 -30.79
CA SER A 335 8.28 -4.61 -29.56
C SER A 335 7.50 -5.76 -28.93
N ALA A 336 6.89 -6.65 -29.72
CA ALA A 336 6.25 -7.85 -29.21
C ALA A 336 7.26 -8.83 -28.59
N GLU A 337 8.39 -9.06 -29.25
CA GLU A 337 9.48 -9.91 -28.72
C GLU A 337 10.03 -9.40 -27.39
N VAL A 338 10.27 -8.09 -27.28
CA VAL A 338 10.72 -7.46 -26.01
C VAL A 338 9.67 -7.63 -24.91
N PHE A 339 8.39 -7.54 -25.25
CA PHE A 339 7.32 -7.77 -24.28
C PHE A 339 7.28 -9.24 -23.82
N ASP A 340 7.47 -10.20 -24.73
CA ASP A 340 7.56 -11.63 -24.39
C ASP A 340 8.76 -11.92 -23.47
N GLU A 341 9.93 -11.32 -23.74
CA GLU A 341 11.13 -11.45 -22.89
C GLU A 341 10.89 -10.88 -21.49
N LEU A 342 10.24 -9.70 -21.40
CA LEU A 342 9.88 -9.08 -20.12
C LEU A 342 8.86 -9.91 -19.33
N LEU A 343 8.03 -10.73 -19.98
CA LEU A 343 7.07 -11.62 -19.32
C LEU A 343 7.69 -12.92 -18.79
N GLU A 344 8.88 -13.30 -19.25
CA GLU A 344 9.51 -14.56 -18.86
C GLU A 344 9.87 -14.58 -17.36
N GLU A 345 10.38 -13.46 -16.82
CA GLU A 345 10.71 -13.35 -15.40
C GLU A 345 9.47 -13.47 -14.49
N PRO A 346 8.38 -12.69 -14.69
CA PRO A 346 7.12 -12.89 -13.97
C PRO A 346 6.55 -14.30 -14.10
N LEU A 347 6.66 -14.92 -15.28
CA LEU A 347 6.16 -16.28 -15.52
C LEU A 347 6.93 -17.31 -14.69
N GLN A 348 8.27 -17.24 -14.67
CA GLN A 348 9.10 -18.16 -13.89
C GLN A 348 8.88 -17.97 -12.38
N LYS A 349 8.78 -16.72 -11.90
CA LYS A 349 8.47 -16.41 -10.50
C LYS A 349 7.07 -16.92 -10.13
N GLY A 350 6.07 -16.64 -10.97
CA GLY A 350 4.69 -17.08 -10.76
C GLY A 350 4.57 -18.61 -10.71
N SER A 351 5.30 -19.34 -11.57
CA SER A 351 5.34 -20.80 -11.54
C SER A 351 5.94 -21.36 -10.25
N LYS A 352 7.08 -20.81 -9.79
CA LYS A 352 7.69 -21.19 -8.51
C LYS A 352 6.78 -20.87 -7.33
N GLU A 353 6.17 -19.69 -7.34
CA GLU A 353 5.22 -19.26 -6.31
C GLU A 353 3.99 -20.17 -6.27
N ALA A 354 3.44 -20.56 -7.42
CA ALA A 354 2.32 -21.48 -7.51
C ALA A 354 2.66 -22.86 -6.90
N GLN A 355 3.86 -23.38 -7.17
CA GLN A 355 4.33 -24.64 -6.58
C GLN A 355 4.49 -24.54 -5.05
N ILE A 356 5.10 -23.46 -4.56
CA ILE A 356 5.30 -23.22 -3.12
C ILE A 356 3.96 -23.07 -2.41
N ASN A 357 3.04 -22.28 -2.99
CA ASN A 357 1.69 -22.09 -2.45
C ASN A 357 0.89 -23.38 -2.47
N GLY A 358 0.99 -24.18 -3.54
CA GLY A 358 0.34 -25.49 -3.65
C GLY A 358 0.83 -26.48 -2.59
N LEU A 359 2.16 -26.61 -2.42
CA LEU A 359 2.77 -27.45 -1.37
C LEU A 359 2.37 -26.98 0.02
N SER A 360 2.36 -25.66 0.25
CA SER A 360 1.97 -25.08 1.52
C SER A 360 0.50 -25.35 1.88
N LEU A 361 -0.42 -25.23 0.92
CA LEU A 361 -1.82 -25.54 1.10
C LEU A 361 -2.06 -27.03 1.36
N GLY A 362 -1.36 -27.89 0.60
CA GLY A 362 -1.39 -29.33 0.80
C GLY A 362 -0.90 -29.72 2.20
N PHE A 363 0.24 -29.17 2.63
CA PHE A 363 0.80 -29.39 3.96
C PHE A 363 -0.13 -28.88 5.07
N SER A 364 -0.72 -27.70 4.92
CA SER A 364 -1.70 -27.15 5.87
C SER A 364 -2.94 -28.04 6.02
N SER A 365 -3.43 -28.61 4.91
CA SER A 365 -4.60 -29.49 4.94
C SER A 365 -4.23 -30.85 5.54
N PHE A 366 -3.05 -31.37 5.23
CA PHE A 366 -2.51 -32.60 5.78
C PHE A 366 -2.32 -32.52 7.29
N ILE A 367 -1.65 -31.48 7.82
CA ILE A 367 -1.39 -31.36 9.26
C ILE A 367 -2.69 -31.25 10.06
N MET A 368 -3.71 -30.58 9.52
CA MET A 368 -5.03 -30.47 10.14
C MET A 368 -5.72 -31.84 10.22
N MET A 369 -5.76 -32.59 9.12
CA MET A 369 -6.36 -33.94 9.08
C MET A 369 -5.58 -34.96 9.91
N ALA A 370 -4.25 -34.91 9.86
CA ALA A 370 -3.38 -35.75 10.68
C ALA A 370 -3.58 -35.50 12.17
N THR A 371 -3.77 -34.23 12.56
CA THR A 371 -4.05 -33.88 13.94
C THR A 371 -5.42 -34.41 14.40
N TYR A 372 -6.47 -34.30 13.59
CA TYR A 372 -7.75 -34.94 13.90
C TYR A 372 -7.61 -36.45 14.09
N SER A 373 -6.93 -37.12 13.16
CA SER A 373 -6.68 -38.57 13.23
C SER A 373 -5.94 -38.95 14.50
N PHE A 374 -4.86 -38.24 14.83
CA PHE A 374 -4.05 -38.49 16.01
C PHE A 374 -4.83 -38.29 17.32
N ILE A 375 -5.61 -37.22 17.42
CA ILE A 375 -6.41 -36.92 18.63
C ILE A 375 -7.51 -37.95 18.82
N PHE A 376 -8.22 -38.34 17.76
CA PHE A 376 -9.24 -39.37 17.88
C PHE A 376 -8.65 -40.73 18.23
N TRP A 377 -7.51 -41.10 17.63
CA TRP A 377 -6.84 -42.36 17.96
C TRP A 377 -6.33 -42.40 19.40
N PHE A 378 -5.56 -41.39 19.82
CA PHE A 378 -4.99 -41.32 21.16
C PHE A 378 -6.06 -41.10 22.23
N GLY A 379 -7.01 -40.20 21.93
CA GLY A 379 -8.16 -39.90 22.77
C GLY A 379 -9.05 -41.11 22.98
N ALA A 380 -9.42 -41.85 21.93
CA ALA A 380 -10.21 -43.07 22.06
C ALA A 380 -9.51 -44.14 22.90
N LYS A 381 -8.19 -44.32 22.73
CA LYS A 381 -7.39 -45.23 23.58
C LYS A 381 -7.46 -44.81 25.05
N LYS A 382 -7.34 -43.52 25.34
CA LYS A 382 -7.39 -42.99 26.72
C LYS A 382 -8.77 -42.97 27.35
N VAL A 383 -9.82 -42.87 26.53
CA VAL A 383 -11.21 -43.06 26.95
C VAL A 383 -11.45 -44.52 27.30
N ASN A 384 -10.93 -45.46 26.51
CA ASN A 384 -11.02 -46.89 26.79
C ASN A 384 -10.23 -47.30 28.04
N ASP A 385 -9.08 -46.66 28.30
CA ASP A 385 -8.31 -46.83 29.54
C ASP A 385 -9.01 -46.22 30.77
N GLY A 386 -10.12 -45.50 30.61
CA GLY A 386 -10.87 -44.84 31.69
C GLY A 386 -10.21 -43.57 32.26
N THR A 387 -9.07 -43.15 31.71
CA THR A 387 -8.31 -41.97 32.16
C THR A 387 -8.91 -40.63 31.77
N ILE A 388 -9.72 -40.57 30.70
CA ILE A 388 -10.31 -39.33 30.17
C ILE A 388 -11.76 -39.61 29.77
N GLY A 389 -12.69 -38.70 30.05
CA GLY A 389 -14.06 -38.79 29.55
C GLY A 389 -14.21 -38.36 28.09
N PHE A 390 -15.16 -38.94 27.34
CA PHE A 390 -15.46 -38.53 25.96
C PHE A 390 -15.74 -37.02 25.86
N THR A 391 -16.46 -36.45 26.83
CA THR A 391 -16.75 -35.03 26.94
C THR A 391 -15.49 -34.18 27.07
N GLU A 392 -14.55 -34.59 27.91
CA GLU A 392 -13.29 -33.86 28.14
C GLU A 392 -12.42 -33.87 26.88
N MET A 393 -12.39 -34.99 26.16
CA MET A 393 -11.71 -35.11 24.87
C MET A 393 -12.32 -34.16 23.82
N MET A 394 -13.65 -34.16 23.66
CA MET A 394 -14.32 -33.31 22.68
C MET A 394 -14.17 -31.82 22.99
N ARG A 395 -14.21 -31.42 24.27
CA ARG A 395 -14.01 -30.03 24.71
C ARG A 395 -12.62 -29.52 24.37
N THR A 396 -11.58 -30.30 24.71
CA THR A 396 -10.18 -29.92 24.40
C THR A 396 -9.93 -29.83 22.90
N LEU A 397 -10.44 -30.79 22.13
CA LEU A 397 -10.33 -30.79 20.68
C LEU A 397 -11.00 -29.56 20.05
N MET A 398 -12.28 -29.32 20.34
CA MET A 398 -13.04 -28.24 19.71
C MET A 398 -12.55 -26.86 20.16
N ALA A 399 -12.21 -26.68 21.44
CA ALA A 399 -11.73 -25.40 21.97
C ALA A 399 -10.45 -24.94 21.25
N ILE A 400 -9.47 -25.84 21.07
CA ILE A 400 -8.21 -25.49 20.44
C ILE A 400 -8.37 -25.36 18.92
N MET A 401 -9.10 -26.27 18.27
CA MET A 401 -9.28 -26.25 16.81
C MET A 401 -10.02 -25.00 16.31
N MET A 402 -11.11 -24.60 16.98
CA MET A 402 -11.85 -23.39 16.59
C MET A 402 -11.05 -22.11 16.88
N SER A 403 -10.20 -22.14 17.92
CA SER A 403 -9.35 -21.00 18.29
C SER A 403 -8.21 -20.73 17.32
N ILE A 404 -7.66 -21.77 16.67
CA ILE A 404 -6.54 -21.65 15.74
C ILE A 404 -6.87 -20.71 14.57
N GLN A 405 -8.13 -20.67 14.10
CA GLN A 405 -8.53 -19.78 13.01
C GLN A 405 -8.48 -18.29 13.40
N ILE A 406 -8.86 -17.94 14.63
CA ILE A 406 -8.76 -16.54 15.10
C ILE A 406 -7.31 -16.19 15.38
N VAL A 407 -6.56 -17.08 16.04
CA VAL A 407 -5.15 -16.84 16.36
C VAL A 407 -4.31 -16.70 15.08
N SER A 408 -4.59 -17.49 14.04
CA SER A 408 -3.91 -17.36 12.75
C SER A 408 -4.23 -16.04 12.05
N SER A 409 -5.44 -15.49 12.23
CA SER A 409 -5.84 -14.20 11.65
C SER A 409 -4.96 -13.03 12.12
N ALA A 410 -4.41 -13.10 13.34
CA ALA A 410 -3.47 -12.09 13.87
C ALA A 410 -2.13 -12.07 13.14
N SER A 411 -1.78 -13.11 12.36
CA SER A 411 -0.57 -13.08 11.52
C SER A 411 -0.58 -12.01 10.44
N THR A 412 -1.78 -11.54 10.03
CA THR A 412 -1.91 -10.39 9.11
C THR A 412 -1.19 -9.14 9.64
N PHE A 413 -1.25 -8.91 10.96
CA PHE A 413 -0.52 -7.83 11.61
C PHE A 413 0.99 -7.95 11.40
N LEU A 414 1.56 -9.16 11.51
CA LEU A 414 2.99 -9.38 11.27
C LEU A 414 3.38 -9.10 9.80
N GLY A 415 2.48 -9.35 8.85
CA GLY A 415 2.70 -9.06 7.44
C GLY A 415 2.64 -7.56 7.10
N ASP A 416 1.71 -6.83 7.72
CA ASP A 416 1.49 -5.40 7.44
C ASP A 416 2.36 -4.46 8.28
N ALA A 417 2.81 -4.90 9.46
CA ALA A 417 3.60 -4.08 10.38
C ALA A 417 4.87 -3.47 9.72
N PRO A 418 5.70 -4.22 8.96
CA PRO A 418 6.87 -3.64 8.30
C PRO A 418 6.51 -2.53 7.30
N LYS A 419 5.42 -2.69 6.55
CA LYS A 419 4.95 -1.70 5.57
C LYS A 419 4.46 -0.43 6.29
N ALA A 420 3.71 -0.60 7.37
CA ALA A 420 3.25 0.50 8.21
C ALA A 420 4.41 1.23 8.90
N PHE A 421 5.40 0.51 9.43
CA PHE A 421 6.59 1.14 10.05
C PHE A 421 7.43 1.93 9.04
N LYS A 422 7.62 1.39 7.82
CA LYS A 422 8.29 2.12 6.73
C LYS A 422 7.52 3.38 6.35
N ALA A 423 6.20 3.30 6.21
CA ALA A 423 5.33 4.43 5.89
C ALA A 423 5.35 5.51 6.99
N GLY A 424 5.26 5.09 8.26
CA GLY A 424 5.32 6.00 9.42
C GLY A 424 6.67 6.70 9.52
N SER A 425 7.76 5.99 9.25
CA SER A 425 9.10 6.56 9.21
C SER A 425 9.24 7.65 8.13
N THR A 426 8.68 7.44 6.93
CA THR A 426 8.66 8.48 5.88
C THR A 426 7.87 9.72 6.31
N ILE A 427 6.68 9.55 6.89
CA ILE A 427 5.85 10.69 7.36
C ILE A 427 6.58 11.49 8.45
N PHE A 428 7.17 10.81 9.42
CA PHE A 428 7.89 11.47 10.51
C PHE A 428 9.19 12.11 10.04
N ALA A 429 9.88 11.50 9.07
CA ALA A 429 11.08 12.09 8.48
C ALA A 429 10.77 13.39 7.74
N ILE A 430 9.64 13.50 7.03
CA ILE A 430 9.19 14.76 6.40
C ILE A 430 8.84 15.80 7.47
N ARG A 431 8.10 15.40 8.50
CA ARG A 431 7.69 16.31 9.58
C ARG A 431 8.86 16.86 10.39
N ASP A 432 9.82 15.99 10.73
CA ASP A 432 10.94 16.32 11.61
C ASP A 432 12.15 16.89 10.84
N ARG A 433 12.06 16.99 9.50
CA ARG A 433 13.09 17.61 8.67
C ARG A 433 13.18 19.11 8.98
N VAL A 434 14.35 19.55 9.41
CA VAL A 434 14.65 20.97 9.57
C VAL A 434 14.94 21.58 8.20
N THR A 435 14.13 22.54 7.77
CA THR A 435 14.29 23.21 6.48
C THR A 435 15.29 24.36 6.57
N PRO A 436 16.22 24.49 5.62
CA PRO A 436 17.16 25.63 5.60
C PRO A 436 16.45 26.99 5.50
N ILE A 437 15.33 27.03 4.77
CA ILE A 437 14.46 28.20 4.62
C ILE A 437 13.08 27.79 5.13
N ASP A 438 12.72 28.24 6.31
CA ASP A 438 11.44 27.91 6.95
C ASP A 438 10.41 29.01 6.72
N SER A 439 9.42 28.72 5.88
CA SER A 439 8.34 29.67 5.55
C SER A 439 7.38 29.91 6.72
N PHE A 440 7.36 29.02 7.71
CA PHE A 440 6.47 29.09 8.88
C PHE A 440 7.13 29.79 10.07
N SER A 441 8.42 30.12 9.97
CA SER A 441 9.12 30.84 11.03
C SER A 441 8.56 32.25 11.19
N SER A 442 8.25 32.62 12.44
CA SER A 442 7.91 34.01 12.79
C SER A 442 9.14 34.92 12.84
N ASP A 443 10.34 34.34 12.79
CA ASP A 443 11.59 35.05 12.99
C ASP A 443 12.00 35.82 11.73
N GLY A 444 12.61 36.99 11.95
CA GLY A 444 13.10 37.86 10.89
C GLY A 444 12.66 39.31 11.04
N LEU A 445 13.36 40.21 10.36
CA LEU A 445 13.04 41.63 10.34
C LEU A 445 11.81 41.87 9.46
N ARG A 446 10.75 42.48 10.03
CA ARG A 446 9.53 42.89 9.31
C ARG A 446 9.44 44.42 9.28
N PRO A 447 10.08 45.09 8.31
CA PRO A 447 10.11 46.56 8.27
C PRO A 447 8.71 47.15 8.03
N ALA A 448 8.39 48.25 8.71
CA ALA A 448 7.08 48.91 8.61
C ALA A 448 6.85 49.64 7.27
N LYS A 449 7.93 49.95 6.53
CA LYS A 449 7.89 50.62 5.24
C LYS A 449 8.91 49.98 4.30
N VAL A 450 8.50 49.68 3.08
CA VAL A 450 9.32 49.03 2.05
C VAL A 450 9.55 50.02 0.90
N GLU A 451 10.80 50.34 0.59
CA GLU A 451 11.18 51.23 -0.53
C GLU A 451 11.39 50.48 -1.85
N GLY A 452 11.51 49.15 -1.82
CA GLY A 452 11.60 48.30 -3.02
C GLY A 452 12.97 48.26 -3.72
N ARG A 453 14.04 48.76 -3.08
CA ARG A 453 15.40 48.69 -3.63
C ARG A 453 15.99 47.28 -3.47
N LEU A 454 16.32 46.64 -4.58
CA LEU A 454 16.99 45.33 -4.64
C LEU A 454 18.45 45.51 -5.08
N GLU A 455 19.38 44.77 -4.48
CA GLU A 455 20.79 44.80 -4.84
C GLU A 455 21.36 43.38 -4.74
N PHE A 456 22.01 42.91 -5.82
CA PHE A 456 22.69 41.63 -5.85
C PHE A 456 24.21 41.88 -5.88
N ARG A 457 24.95 41.34 -4.91
CA ARG A 457 26.42 41.51 -4.80
C ARG A 457 27.11 40.16 -4.78
N ASP A 458 27.99 39.92 -5.75
CA ASP A 458 28.86 38.73 -5.84
C ASP A 458 28.15 37.39 -5.56
N ILE A 459 26.93 37.22 -6.08
CA ILE A 459 26.13 36.02 -5.84
C ILE A 459 26.62 34.90 -6.75
N SER A 460 26.91 33.74 -6.14
CA SER A 460 27.09 32.48 -6.85
C SER A 460 26.02 31.50 -6.37
N PHE A 461 25.31 30.88 -7.33
CA PHE A 461 24.27 29.89 -7.09
C PHE A 461 24.52 28.73 -8.06
N ARG A 462 24.36 27.48 -7.60
CA ARG A 462 24.57 26.28 -8.39
C ARG A 462 23.34 25.40 -8.35
#